data_AF-A0A642UR44-F1
#
_entry.id   AF-A0A642UR44-F1
#
_cell.length_a   1.000
_cell.length_b   1.000
_cell.length_c   1.000
_cell.angle_alpha   90.00
_cell.angle_beta   90.00
_cell.angle_gamma   90.00
#
_symmetry.space_group_name_H-M   'P 1'
#
loop_
_entity.id
_entity.type
_entity.pdbx_description
1 polymer ?
#
loop_
_entity_poly.entity_id
_entity_poly.type
_entity_poly.pdbx_seq_one_letter_code
_entity_poly.pdbx_strand_id
1 'polypeptide(L)'
;MSSIMAPATSNVSGVAADNVSIHEPRRSNPDEISDGSLISKLEDDVAKLKEIVESAGITVNALESITTKLDNDYTTVSGDINSIKVVKEECDGKVDGVITKVRTVGETVAKSNESVDTLTIKFDPLFDKVGALKSDIVTTQNNLVSLLQQLNIEVPPDTFKDETRTTPITPEGEQLKHHRRPRTDYKERHKWGAAFVNAVKSGCVSEREVELRIAIWDTINESKPQRTTGNAPEWAAWFTAYKDLLIGYEDNAKEYNVCWYCLKRAIPAQYMITRPQSEMIYDQVIALEKHLNEYDEHLQQRKETYYKIGRSTFRSRKKLDKTEMHIRKLFKRYGRRDTEFLYKQLMRMCSDTDAIDDNVYVSNKLRKKVALLQDAEDGDLDDVVSLAEINILSMFAMFRQQLSYLLDEKS
;
A
#
# COMPACT_ATOMS: atom_id res chain seq x y z
N MET A 1 35.90 -1.45 10.93
CA MET A 1 36.19 -1.09 12.34
C MET A 1 36.84 0.28 12.34
N SER A 2 36.05 1.35 12.48
CA SER A 2 36.52 2.68 12.86
C SER A 2 35.37 3.33 13.64
N SER A 3 35.61 3.50 14.95
CA SER A 3 34.71 4.11 15.92
C SER A 3 34.77 5.62 15.78
N ILE A 4 33.61 6.28 15.60
CA ILE A 4 33.51 7.74 15.59
C ILE A 4 32.71 8.13 16.84
N MET A 5 33.40 8.75 17.80
CA MET A 5 32.80 9.30 19.02
C MET A 5 32.03 10.58 18.69
N ALA A 6 30.79 10.68 19.17
CA ALA A 6 29.98 11.89 19.09
C ALA A 6 30.50 12.99 20.05
N PRO A 7 30.50 14.28 19.68
CA PRO A 7 30.81 15.37 20.58
C PRO A 7 29.58 15.78 21.41
N ALA A 8 29.81 16.04 22.69
CA ALA A 8 28.81 16.45 23.67
C ALA A 8 28.20 17.82 23.35
N THR A 9 26.88 17.94 23.46
CA THR A 9 26.12 19.18 23.32
C THR A 9 26.15 19.97 24.63
N SER A 10 26.82 21.14 24.63
CA SER A 10 26.69 22.11 25.72
C SER A 10 25.49 23.03 25.47
N ASN A 11 24.54 23.04 26.42
CA ASN A 11 23.46 24.00 26.51
C ASN A 11 23.99 25.44 26.53
N VAL A 12 23.57 26.28 25.58
CA VAL A 12 23.69 27.74 25.68
C VAL A 12 22.30 28.31 25.89
N SER A 13 22.05 28.73 27.12
CA SER A 13 20.86 29.44 27.57
C SER A 13 20.81 30.83 26.92
N GLY A 14 19.62 31.25 26.49
CA GLY A 14 19.38 32.56 25.89
C GLY A 14 19.76 33.69 26.83
N VAL A 15 20.55 34.63 26.32
CA VAL A 15 20.80 35.93 26.97
C VAL A 15 19.77 36.91 26.44
N ALA A 16 18.93 37.42 27.34
CA ALA A 16 17.95 38.46 27.07
C ALA A 16 18.66 39.76 26.68
N ALA A 17 18.19 40.40 25.61
CA ALA A 17 18.60 41.74 25.22
C ALA A 17 17.85 42.76 26.11
N ASP A 18 18.51 43.25 27.16
CA ASP A 18 18.00 44.37 27.93
C ASP A 18 18.33 45.71 27.24
N ASN A 19 17.28 46.51 27.08
CA ASN A 19 17.27 47.85 26.49
C ASN A 19 18.24 48.79 27.24
N VAL A 20 19.30 49.23 26.55
CA VAL A 20 20.12 50.37 26.99
C VAL A 20 19.41 51.66 26.57
N SER A 21 18.83 52.37 27.53
CA SER A 21 18.25 53.71 27.35
C SER A 21 19.37 54.74 27.21
N ILE A 22 19.46 55.39 26.05
CA ILE A 22 20.39 56.49 25.79
C ILE A 22 19.77 57.78 26.33
N HIS A 23 20.28 58.29 27.46
CA HIS A 23 19.92 59.61 27.97
C HIS A 23 20.85 60.68 27.37
N GLU A 24 20.28 61.67 26.68
CA GLU A 24 20.99 62.88 26.23
C GLU A 24 21.54 63.69 27.41
N PRO A 25 22.77 64.23 27.33
CA PRO A 25 23.32 65.04 28.40
C PRO A 25 22.75 66.47 28.36
N ARG A 26 22.08 66.88 29.44
CA ARG A 26 21.70 68.27 29.70
C ARG A 26 22.95 69.16 29.76
N ARG A 27 22.92 70.26 28.99
CA ARG A 27 23.89 71.37 29.07
C ARG A 27 23.69 72.15 30.38
N SER A 28 24.72 72.24 31.20
CA SER A 28 24.84 73.22 32.30
C SER A 28 26.00 74.18 32.00
N ASN A 29 25.77 75.46 32.31
CA ASN A 29 26.67 76.58 32.08
C ASN A 29 28.01 76.49 32.83
N PRO A 30 29.04 77.23 32.38
CA PRO A 30 30.43 77.06 32.78
C PRO A 30 30.80 78.09 33.84
N ASP A 31 30.80 77.72 35.12
CA ASP A 31 31.58 78.44 36.13
C ASP A 31 31.95 77.44 37.23
N GLU A 32 33.26 77.35 37.49
CA GLU A 32 33.94 76.56 38.52
C GLU A 32 33.80 75.02 38.45
N ILE A 33 34.45 74.41 37.45
CA ILE A 33 34.83 73.00 37.53
C ILE A 33 36.27 72.95 38.05
N SER A 34 36.44 72.56 39.31
CA SER A 34 37.75 72.18 39.86
C SER A 34 38.35 71.05 39.01
N ASP A 35 39.65 71.13 38.67
CA ASP A 35 40.38 70.13 37.87
C ASP A 35 40.17 68.69 38.38
N GLY A 36 39.94 68.51 39.68
CA GLY A 36 39.64 67.20 40.28
C GLY A 36 38.30 66.58 39.83
N SER A 37 37.31 67.40 39.46
CA SER A 37 35.99 66.94 38.98
C SER A 37 36.03 66.44 37.54
N LEU A 38 36.84 67.08 36.67
CA LEU A 38 37.06 66.62 35.30
C LEU A 38 37.87 65.32 35.26
N ILE A 39 38.89 65.20 36.12
CA ILE A 39 39.70 63.99 36.23
C ILE A 39 38.84 62.80 36.67
N SER A 40 38.02 62.96 37.71
CA SER A 40 37.13 61.89 38.19
C SER A 40 36.13 61.44 37.11
N LYS A 41 35.57 62.38 36.33
CA LYS A 41 34.67 62.03 35.22
C LYS A 41 35.40 61.28 34.10
N LEU A 42 36.63 61.68 33.79
CA LEU A 42 37.46 61.00 32.79
C LEU A 42 37.83 59.58 33.22
N GLU A 43 38.15 59.38 34.50
CA GLU A 43 38.41 58.05 35.08
C GLU A 43 37.17 57.14 34.97
N ASP A 44 35.98 57.69 35.24
CA ASP A 44 34.71 56.95 35.17
C ASP A 44 34.34 56.59 33.71
N ASP A 45 34.60 57.49 32.76
CA ASP A 45 34.38 57.24 31.33
C ASP A 45 35.39 56.21 30.77
N VAL A 46 36.65 56.24 31.23
CA VAL A 46 37.67 55.24 30.87
C VAL A 46 37.31 53.86 31.42
N ALA A 47 36.78 53.78 32.64
CA ALA A 47 36.31 52.51 33.22
C ALA A 47 35.16 51.93 32.40
N LYS A 48 34.17 52.74 32.02
CA LYS A 48 33.05 52.31 31.16
C LYS A 48 33.50 51.87 29.78
N LEU A 49 34.43 52.60 29.16
CA LEU A 49 35.00 52.22 27.86
C LEU A 49 35.74 50.89 27.94
N LYS A 50 36.47 50.64 29.03
CA LYS A 50 37.16 49.37 29.25
C LYS A 50 36.17 48.20 29.33
N GLU A 51 35.08 48.36 30.07
CA GLU A 51 34.03 47.34 30.19
C GLU A 51 33.34 47.06 28.85
N ILE A 52 33.07 48.11 28.06
CA ILE A 52 32.52 47.96 26.70
C ILE A 52 33.48 47.20 25.78
N VAL A 53 34.78 47.51 25.84
CA VAL A 53 35.80 46.84 25.02
C VAL A 53 35.95 45.37 25.42
N GLU A 54 35.91 45.04 26.71
CA GLU A 54 35.95 43.66 27.18
C GLU A 54 34.72 42.87 26.73
N SER A 55 33.52 43.46 26.83
CA SER A 55 32.27 42.88 26.33
C SER A 55 32.28 42.67 24.80
N ALA A 56 32.81 43.65 24.05
CA ALA A 56 33.00 43.55 22.61
C ALA A 56 34.00 42.42 22.24
N GLY A 57 35.07 42.25 23.02
CA GLY A 57 36.03 41.15 22.84
C GLY A 57 35.38 39.77 23.01
N ILE A 58 34.52 39.61 24.02
CA ILE A 58 33.79 38.35 24.25
C ILE A 58 32.85 38.04 23.07
N THR A 59 32.13 39.05 22.57
CA THR A 59 31.21 38.87 21.44
C THR A 59 31.94 38.56 20.12
N VAL A 60 33.09 39.18 19.86
CA VAL A 60 33.93 38.86 18.70
C VAL A 60 34.43 37.41 18.74
N ASN A 61 34.93 36.94 19.89
CA ASN A 61 35.37 35.55 20.03
C ASN A 61 34.23 34.54 19.82
N ALA A 62 33.02 34.87 20.30
CA ALA A 62 31.84 34.04 20.06
C ALA A 62 31.46 33.99 18.58
N LEU A 63 31.54 35.12 17.87
CA LEU A 63 31.29 35.19 16.43
C LEU A 63 32.33 34.42 15.61
N GLU A 64 33.61 34.47 16.00
CA GLU A 64 34.65 33.64 15.36
C GLU A 64 34.34 32.15 15.53
N SER A 65 33.98 31.71 16.73
CA SER A 65 33.61 30.32 16.98
C SER A 65 32.39 29.87 16.16
N ILE A 66 31.37 30.72 16.04
CA ILE A 66 30.20 30.45 15.20
C ILE A 66 30.60 30.35 13.72
N THR A 67 31.47 31.26 13.27
CA THR A 67 31.94 31.28 11.87
C THR A 67 32.70 30.02 11.52
N THR A 68 33.62 29.56 12.38
CA THR A 68 34.35 28.29 12.17
C THR A 68 33.40 27.10 12.15
N LYS A 69 32.38 27.09 13.01
CA LYS A 69 31.38 26.03 13.00
C LYS A 69 30.57 26.01 11.70
N LEU A 70 30.15 27.18 11.22
CA LEU A 70 29.40 27.31 9.99
C LEU A 70 30.22 26.84 8.77
N ASP A 71 31.53 27.10 8.75
CA ASP A 71 32.44 26.65 7.70
C ASP A 71 32.58 25.12 7.66
N ASN A 72 32.68 24.50 8.84
CA ASN A 72 32.67 23.04 8.97
C ASN A 72 31.33 22.41 8.53
N ASP A 73 30.21 23.04 8.90
CA ASP A 73 28.88 22.59 8.48
C ASP A 73 28.73 22.74 6.95
N TYR A 74 29.22 23.84 6.37
CA TYR A 74 29.20 24.09 4.93
C TYR A 74 30.02 23.06 4.15
N THR A 75 31.24 22.74 4.59
CA THR A 75 32.09 21.74 3.95
C THR A 75 31.47 20.34 3.99
N THR A 76 30.82 19.99 5.11
CA THR A 76 30.07 18.73 5.26
C THR A 76 28.91 18.66 4.27
N VAL A 77 28.06 19.70 4.22
CA VAL A 77 26.92 19.76 3.30
C VAL A 77 27.38 19.73 1.84
N SER A 78 28.49 20.39 1.51
CA SER A 78 29.08 20.35 0.16
C SER A 78 29.53 18.94 -0.23
N GLY A 79 30.10 18.19 0.73
CA GLY A 79 30.44 16.77 0.56
C GLY A 79 29.21 15.92 0.27
N ASP A 80 28.15 16.05 1.08
CA ASP A 80 26.91 15.30 0.93
C ASP A 80 26.22 15.59 -0.42
N ILE A 81 26.22 16.84 -0.88
CA ILE A 81 25.69 17.24 -2.18
C ILE A 81 26.43 16.51 -3.32
N ASN A 82 27.76 16.41 -3.24
CA ASN A 82 28.54 15.70 -4.25
C ASN A 82 28.26 14.19 -4.23
N SER A 83 28.13 13.58 -3.06
CA SER A 83 27.73 12.17 -2.93
C SER A 83 26.34 11.90 -3.52
N ILE A 84 25.36 12.78 -3.25
CA ILE A 84 24.01 12.67 -3.83
C ILE A 84 24.06 12.78 -5.35
N LYS A 85 24.90 13.65 -5.91
CA LYS A 85 25.06 13.81 -7.36
C LYS A 85 25.57 12.52 -8.01
N VAL A 86 26.56 11.87 -7.42
CA VAL A 86 27.08 10.57 -7.89
C VAL A 86 26.00 9.49 -7.84
N VAL A 87 25.25 9.40 -6.74
CA VAL A 87 24.15 8.43 -6.60
C VAL A 87 23.06 8.68 -7.65
N LYS A 88 22.75 9.94 -7.94
CA LYS A 88 21.79 10.29 -9.00
C LYS A 88 22.25 9.78 -10.37
N GLU A 89 23.50 10.04 -10.74
CA GLU A 89 24.07 9.59 -12.02
C GLU A 89 24.04 8.05 -12.16
N GLU A 90 24.30 7.31 -11.07
CA GLU A 90 24.18 5.85 -11.04
C GLU A 90 22.73 5.38 -11.23
N CYS A 91 21.78 6.05 -10.57
CA CYS A 91 20.35 5.76 -10.71
C CYS A 91 19.86 6.02 -12.14
N ASP A 92 20.26 7.13 -12.76
CA ASP A 92 19.91 7.46 -14.14
C ASP A 92 20.41 6.35 -15.09
N GLY A 93 21.64 5.86 -14.92
CA GLY A 93 22.18 4.74 -15.69
C GLY A 93 21.41 3.41 -15.47
N LYS A 94 20.94 3.13 -14.25
CA LYS A 94 20.09 1.95 -13.98
C LYS A 94 18.72 2.08 -14.64
N VAL A 95 18.12 3.26 -14.62
CA VAL A 95 16.82 3.54 -15.26
C VAL A 95 16.93 3.33 -16.77
N ASP A 96 17.97 3.85 -17.41
CA ASP A 96 18.21 3.64 -18.85
C ASP A 96 18.38 2.14 -19.20
N GLY A 97 19.07 1.39 -18.34
CA GLY A 97 19.20 -0.06 -18.45
C GLY A 97 17.85 -0.79 -18.38
N VAL A 98 16.97 -0.37 -17.47
CA VAL A 98 15.60 -0.92 -17.34
C VAL A 98 14.75 -0.56 -18.56
N ILE A 99 14.78 0.69 -19.01
CA ILE A 99 14.04 1.14 -20.20
C ILE A 99 14.43 0.30 -21.42
N THR A 100 15.73 0.04 -21.60
CA THR A 100 16.23 -0.81 -22.69
C THR A 100 15.68 -2.23 -22.61
N LYS A 101 15.68 -2.84 -21.41
CA LYS A 101 15.13 -4.20 -21.21
C LYS A 101 13.63 -4.26 -21.48
N VAL A 102 12.87 -3.27 -21.00
CA VAL A 102 11.42 -3.18 -21.24
C VAL A 102 11.13 -3.09 -22.73
N ARG A 103 11.92 -2.30 -23.48
CA ARG A 103 11.80 -2.23 -24.94
C ARG A 103 12.02 -3.59 -25.61
N THR A 104 13.08 -4.32 -25.24
CA THR A 104 13.37 -5.65 -25.78
C THR A 104 12.27 -6.67 -25.47
N VAL A 105 11.71 -6.64 -24.26
CA VAL A 105 10.57 -7.49 -23.89
C VAL A 105 9.35 -7.12 -24.73
N GLY A 106 9.06 -5.83 -24.91
CA GLY A 106 7.96 -5.36 -25.77
C GLY A 106 8.08 -5.86 -27.21
N GLU A 107 9.27 -5.79 -27.79
CA GLU A 107 9.55 -6.34 -29.14
C GLU A 107 9.36 -7.86 -29.21
N THR A 108 9.71 -8.59 -28.13
CA THR A 108 9.54 -10.05 -28.06
C THR A 108 8.07 -10.44 -27.94
N VAL A 109 7.29 -9.70 -27.14
CA VAL A 109 5.84 -9.90 -27.01
C VAL A 109 5.13 -9.64 -28.34
N ALA A 110 5.51 -8.57 -29.06
CA ALA A 110 4.94 -8.28 -30.37
C ALA A 110 5.16 -9.44 -31.37
N LYS A 111 6.38 -10.00 -31.43
CA LYS A 111 6.67 -11.18 -32.27
C LYS A 111 5.89 -12.43 -31.84
N SER A 112 5.71 -12.62 -30.53
CA SER A 112 4.92 -13.73 -30.02
C SER A 112 3.44 -13.60 -30.40
N ASN A 113 2.87 -12.39 -30.33
CA ASN A 113 1.50 -12.13 -30.75
C ASN A 113 1.30 -12.41 -32.24
N GLU A 114 2.22 -11.95 -33.09
CA GLU A 114 2.17 -12.25 -34.53
C GLU A 114 2.23 -13.76 -34.82
N SER A 115 3.01 -14.50 -34.01
CA SER A 115 3.08 -15.97 -34.11
C SER A 115 1.77 -16.64 -33.68
N VAL A 116 1.11 -16.13 -32.63
CA VAL A 116 -0.20 -16.61 -32.17
C VAL A 116 -1.25 -16.34 -33.24
N ASP A 117 -1.32 -15.13 -33.80
CA ASP A 117 -2.27 -14.78 -34.87
C ASP A 117 -2.09 -15.71 -36.08
N THR A 118 -0.84 -15.99 -36.46
CA THR A 118 -0.52 -16.93 -37.54
C THR A 118 -0.99 -18.36 -37.22
N LEU A 119 -0.90 -18.79 -35.96
CA LEU A 119 -1.39 -20.10 -35.54
C LEU A 119 -2.92 -20.15 -35.53
N THR A 120 -3.59 -19.12 -35.03
CA THR A 120 -5.06 -19.01 -35.05
C THR A 120 -5.59 -19.14 -36.48
N ILE A 121 -5.01 -18.41 -37.44
CA ILE A 121 -5.37 -18.50 -38.87
C ILE A 121 -5.20 -19.93 -39.43
N LYS A 122 -4.24 -20.71 -38.91
CA LYS A 122 -4.03 -22.10 -39.32
C LYS A 122 -4.97 -23.09 -38.62
N PHE A 123 -5.38 -22.82 -37.39
CA PHE A 123 -6.20 -23.71 -36.57
C PHE A 123 -7.70 -23.54 -36.84
N ASP A 124 -8.19 -22.33 -37.11
CA ASP A 124 -9.63 -22.10 -37.38
C ASP A 124 -10.17 -22.98 -38.52
N PRO A 125 -9.49 -23.12 -39.68
CA PRO A 125 -9.95 -23.99 -40.75
C PRO A 125 -9.92 -25.48 -40.39
N LEU A 126 -9.10 -25.88 -39.41
CA LEU A 126 -9.07 -27.27 -38.91
C LEU A 126 -10.25 -27.53 -38.00
N PHE A 127 -10.63 -26.58 -37.14
CA PHE A 127 -11.84 -26.67 -36.33
C PHE A 127 -13.10 -26.80 -37.21
N ASP A 128 -13.20 -25.97 -38.25
CA ASP A 128 -14.31 -26.06 -39.21
C ASP A 128 -14.37 -27.42 -39.91
N LYS A 129 -13.22 -27.96 -40.33
CA LYS A 129 -13.14 -29.30 -40.94
C LYS A 129 -13.53 -30.42 -39.98
N VAL A 130 -13.12 -30.33 -38.72
CA VAL A 130 -13.50 -31.32 -37.69
C VAL A 130 -15.00 -31.23 -37.41
N GLY A 131 -15.57 -30.03 -37.36
CA GLY A 131 -17.00 -29.81 -37.25
C GLY A 131 -17.79 -30.41 -38.42
N ALA A 132 -17.33 -30.17 -39.65
CA ALA A 132 -17.92 -30.75 -40.86
C ALA A 132 -17.86 -32.28 -40.84
N LEU A 133 -16.70 -32.86 -40.50
CA LEU A 133 -16.53 -34.32 -40.42
C LEU A 133 -17.45 -34.95 -39.37
N LYS A 134 -17.63 -34.28 -38.21
CA LYS A 134 -18.58 -34.73 -37.18
C LYS A 134 -20.01 -34.75 -37.71
N SER A 135 -20.42 -33.72 -38.44
CA SER A 135 -21.74 -33.67 -39.10
C SER A 135 -21.93 -34.79 -40.13
N ASP A 136 -20.90 -35.07 -40.93
CA ASP A 136 -20.92 -36.13 -41.94
C ASP A 136 -21.04 -37.53 -41.30
N ILE A 137 -20.31 -37.77 -40.20
CA ILE A 137 -20.39 -39.02 -39.43
C ILE A 137 -21.81 -39.21 -38.88
N VAL A 138 -22.40 -38.19 -38.25
CA VAL A 138 -23.78 -38.27 -37.71
C VAL A 138 -24.78 -38.55 -38.83
N THR A 139 -24.63 -37.88 -39.98
CA THR A 139 -25.49 -38.10 -41.15
C THR A 139 -25.37 -39.53 -41.67
N THR A 140 -24.15 -40.06 -41.75
CA THR A 140 -23.87 -41.42 -42.20
C THR A 140 -24.45 -42.46 -41.22
N GLN A 141 -24.29 -42.24 -39.92
CA GLN A 141 -24.90 -43.08 -38.88
C GLN A 141 -26.43 -43.11 -38.99
N ASN A 142 -27.07 -41.95 -39.16
CA ASN A 142 -28.53 -41.86 -39.32
C ASN A 142 -29.03 -42.58 -40.58
N ASN A 143 -28.31 -42.44 -41.69
CA ASN A 143 -28.61 -43.16 -42.93
C ASN A 143 -28.48 -44.68 -42.75
N LEU A 144 -27.46 -45.13 -42.02
CA LEU A 144 -27.20 -46.55 -41.77
C LEU A 144 -28.27 -47.15 -40.85
N VAL A 145 -28.70 -46.44 -39.81
CA VAL A 145 -29.85 -46.81 -38.96
C VAL A 145 -31.12 -46.93 -39.80
N SER A 146 -31.37 -45.96 -40.69
CA SER A 146 -32.54 -45.97 -41.57
C SER A 146 -32.55 -47.17 -42.52
N LEU A 147 -31.39 -47.52 -43.09
CA LEU A 147 -31.24 -48.72 -43.95
C LEU A 147 -31.46 -50.01 -43.18
N LEU A 148 -30.94 -50.12 -41.95
CA LEU A 148 -31.14 -51.29 -41.09
C LEU A 148 -32.62 -51.48 -40.72
N GLN A 149 -33.34 -50.39 -40.45
CA GLN A 149 -34.79 -50.40 -40.22
C GLN A 149 -35.55 -50.87 -41.47
N GLN A 150 -35.17 -50.42 -42.66
CA GLN A 150 -35.78 -50.86 -43.93
C GLN A 150 -35.57 -52.36 -44.21
N LEU A 151 -34.45 -52.93 -43.72
CA LEU A 151 -34.13 -54.35 -43.85
C LEU A 151 -34.78 -55.21 -42.74
N ASN A 152 -35.63 -54.63 -41.90
CA ASN A 152 -36.30 -55.31 -40.78
C ASN A 152 -35.33 -55.93 -39.75
N ILE A 153 -34.14 -55.34 -39.62
CA ILE A 153 -33.14 -55.71 -38.61
C ILE A 153 -33.41 -54.85 -37.38
N GLU A 154 -33.76 -55.49 -36.26
CA GLU A 154 -33.98 -54.79 -34.99
C GLU A 154 -32.66 -54.18 -34.51
N VAL A 155 -32.56 -52.85 -34.52
CA VAL A 155 -31.41 -52.12 -33.98
C VAL A 155 -31.75 -51.70 -32.55
N PRO A 156 -31.04 -52.19 -31.52
CA PRO A 156 -31.24 -51.77 -30.14
C PRO A 156 -31.08 -50.24 -30.01
N PRO A 157 -31.91 -49.57 -29.17
CA PRO A 157 -31.92 -48.12 -29.03
C PRO A 157 -30.61 -47.50 -28.50
N ASP A 158 -29.66 -48.32 -28.05
CA ASP A 158 -28.39 -47.91 -27.46
C ASP A 158 -27.15 -48.15 -28.36
N THR A 159 -27.32 -48.63 -29.59
CA THR A 159 -26.19 -49.10 -30.43
C THR A 159 -25.23 -47.98 -30.86
N PHE A 160 -25.64 -46.72 -30.80
CA PHE A 160 -24.85 -45.56 -31.24
C PHE A 160 -24.74 -44.43 -30.21
N LYS A 161 -24.94 -44.72 -28.92
CA LYS A 161 -24.65 -43.71 -27.88
C LYS A 161 -23.15 -43.40 -27.88
N ASP A 162 -22.82 -42.12 -28.02
CA ASP A 162 -21.47 -41.54 -27.88
C ASP A 162 -20.79 -42.07 -26.60
N GLU A 163 -19.92 -43.07 -26.72
CA GLU A 163 -18.98 -43.43 -25.67
C GLU A 163 -17.80 -42.46 -25.71
N THR A 164 -18.00 -41.25 -25.18
CA THR A 164 -16.89 -40.45 -24.65
C THR A 164 -16.49 -41.01 -23.28
N ARG A 165 -15.90 -42.21 -23.28
CA ARG A 165 -15.24 -42.81 -22.12
C ARG A 165 -13.72 -42.63 -22.26
N THR A 166 -13.22 -41.46 -21.90
CA THR A 166 -11.85 -41.33 -21.41
C THR A 166 -11.90 -41.33 -19.89
N THR A 167 -11.86 -42.53 -19.31
CA THR A 167 -11.48 -42.72 -17.89
C THR A 167 -10.08 -42.14 -17.66
N PRO A 168 -9.89 -41.19 -16.73
CA PRO A 168 -8.55 -40.88 -16.23
C PRO A 168 -8.09 -42.07 -15.38
N ILE A 169 -6.95 -42.64 -15.75
CA ILE A 169 -6.23 -43.62 -14.91
C ILE A 169 -5.89 -42.90 -13.60
N THR A 170 -6.51 -43.34 -12.51
CA THR A 170 -6.17 -42.89 -11.15
C THR A 170 -4.97 -43.73 -10.69
N PRO A 171 -3.84 -43.15 -10.28
CA PRO A 171 -2.83 -43.90 -9.52
C PRO A 171 -3.42 -44.20 -8.13
N GLU A 172 -3.36 -45.46 -7.70
CA GLU A 172 -3.80 -45.91 -6.38
C GLU A 172 -3.14 -45.07 -5.27
N GLY A 173 -3.96 -44.30 -4.55
CA GLY A 173 -3.53 -43.55 -3.38
C GLY A 173 -3.49 -44.42 -2.13
N GLU A 174 -2.35 -44.42 -1.44
CA GLU A 174 -2.28 -44.75 -0.02
C GLU A 174 -3.27 -43.86 0.76
N GLN A 175 -4.15 -44.51 1.52
CA GLN A 175 -5.16 -43.87 2.36
C GLN A 175 -4.51 -43.07 3.48
N LEU A 176 -4.45 -41.74 3.33
CA LEU A 176 -4.19 -40.83 4.44
C LEU A 176 -5.49 -40.51 5.18
N LYS A 177 -5.53 -40.95 6.44
CA LYS A 177 -6.65 -40.80 7.39
C LYS A 177 -7.09 -39.34 7.53
N HIS A 178 -8.37 -39.08 7.28
CA HIS A 178 -9.00 -37.77 7.47
C HIS A 178 -9.02 -37.36 8.96
N HIS A 179 -8.38 -36.23 9.27
CA HIS A 179 -8.67 -35.48 10.49
C HIS A 179 -10.02 -34.74 10.36
N ARG A 180 -10.81 -34.78 11.45
CA ARG A 180 -12.17 -34.23 11.54
C ARG A 180 -12.21 -32.72 11.23
N ARG A 181 -13.09 -32.34 10.29
CA ARG A 181 -13.39 -30.97 9.85
C ARG A 181 -14.06 -30.11 10.95
N PRO A 182 -13.87 -28.78 10.99
CA PRO A 182 -14.62 -27.87 11.85
C PRO A 182 -16.10 -27.73 11.43
N ARG A 183 -16.97 -27.57 12.42
CA ARG A 183 -18.44 -27.69 12.36
C ARG A 183 -19.18 -26.52 11.68
N THR A 184 -18.48 -25.53 11.15
CA THR A 184 -19.07 -24.26 10.67
C THR A 184 -19.54 -24.27 9.20
N ASP A 185 -19.06 -25.20 8.37
CA ASP A 185 -19.45 -25.31 6.94
C ASP A 185 -20.84 -25.94 6.71
N TYR A 186 -21.46 -26.53 7.75
CA TYR A 186 -22.70 -27.29 7.60
C TYR A 186 -23.94 -26.41 7.34
N LYS A 187 -23.94 -25.15 7.83
CA LYS A 187 -25.10 -24.25 7.70
C LYS A 187 -25.20 -23.59 6.32
N GLU A 188 -24.09 -23.35 5.62
CA GLU A 188 -24.11 -22.76 4.28
C GLU A 188 -24.40 -23.78 3.19
N ARG A 189 -23.89 -25.01 3.30
CA ARG A 189 -24.32 -26.16 2.47
C ARG A 189 -25.84 -26.33 2.50
N HIS A 190 -26.48 -26.13 3.65
CA HIS A 190 -27.94 -26.27 3.80
C HIS A 190 -28.77 -25.10 3.22
N LYS A 191 -28.26 -23.87 3.20
CA LYS A 191 -28.97 -22.73 2.58
C LYS A 191 -29.06 -22.87 1.07
N TRP A 192 -27.99 -23.39 0.45
CA TRP A 192 -28.03 -23.82 -0.94
C TRP A 192 -28.90 -25.06 -1.09
N GLY A 193 -28.70 -26.08 -0.26
CA GLY A 193 -29.51 -27.30 -0.26
C GLY A 193 -31.02 -27.05 -0.27
N ALA A 194 -31.54 -26.13 0.56
CA ALA A 194 -32.99 -25.90 0.64
C ALA A 194 -33.58 -25.18 -0.60
N ALA A 195 -32.93 -24.12 -1.09
CA ALA A 195 -33.38 -23.42 -2.29
C ALA A 195 -33.20 -24.26 -3.56
N PHE A 196 -32.16 -25.10 -3.57
CA PHE A 196 -31.77 -25.95 -4.68
C PHE A 196 -32.60 -27.23 -4.78
N VAL A 197 -32.88 -27.89 -3.65
CA VAL A 197 -33.83 -29.02 -3.57
C VAL A 197 -35.23 -28.61 -4.00
N ASN A 198 -35.65 -27.36 -3.72
CA ASN A 198 -36.93 -26.85 -4.19
C ASN A 198 -36.97 -26.62 -5.71
N ALA A 199 -35.85 -26.22 -6.34
CA ALA A 199 -35.75 -26.04 -7.79
C ALA A 199 -35.73 -27.37 -8.56
N VAL A 200 -35.18 -28.44 -7.95
CA VAL A 200 -35.26 -29.81 -8.49
C VAL A 200 -36.67 -30.35 -8.38
N LYS A 201 -37.31 -30.19 -7.21
CA LYS A 201 -38.70 -30.62 -7.00
C LYS A 201 -39.70 -29.88 -7.90
N SER A 202 -39.38 -28.67 -8.34
CA SER A 202 -40.21 -27.91 -9.29
C SER A 202 -39.93 -28.23 -10.76
N GLY A 203 -39.01 -29.16 -11.07
CA GLY A 203 -38.66 -29.55 -12.44
C GLY A 203 -37.89 -28.48 -13.22
N CYS A 204 -37.41 -27.43 -12.56
CA CYS A 204 -36.71 -26.32 -13.20
C CYS A 204 -35.22 -26.59 -13.47
N VAL A 205 -34.66 -27.63 -12.83
CA VAL A 205 -33.25 -28.05 -12.92
C VAL A 205 -33.20 -29.57 -12.80
N SER A 206 -32.42 -30.23 -13.66
CA SER A 206 -32.25 -31.69 -13.61
C SER A 206 -31.38 -32.14 -12.42
N GLU A 207 -31.56 -33.36 -11.92
CA GLU A 207 -30.69 -33.94 -10.88
C GLU A 207 -29.21 -33.94 -11.28
N ARG A 208 -28.93 -34.16 -12.57
CA ARG A 208 -27.57 -34.11 -13.12
C ARG A 208 -26.96 -32.71 -13.05
N GLU A 209 -27.72 -31.67 -13.38
CA GLU A 209 -27.26 -30.28 -13.20
C GLU A 209 -26.97 -29.99 -11.72
N VAL A 210 -27.72 -30.59 -10.79
CA VAL A 210 -27.54 -30.41 -9.35
C VAL A 210 -26.28 -31.05 -8.82
N GLU A 211 -26.01 -32.29 -9.20
CA GLU A 211 -24.77 -32.98 -8.86
C GLU A 211 -23.54 -32.23 -9.38
N LEU A 212 -23.62 -31.69 -10.60
CA LEU A 212 -22.54 -30.89 -11.17
C LEU A 212 -22.27 -29.61 -10.37
N ARG A 213 -23.31 -28.87 -9.95
CA ARG A 213 -23.09 -27.66 -9.12
C ARG A 213 -22.50 -27.97 -7.76
N ILE A 214 -22.89 -29.10 -7.16
CA ILE A 214 -22.31 -29.57 -5.89
C ILE A 214 -20.84 -29.95 -6.10
N ALA A 215 -20.51 -30.64 -7.20
CA ALA A 215 -19.15 -31.00 -7.53
C ALA A 215 -18.27 -29.75 -7.73
N ILE A 216 -18.72 -28.78 -8.52
CA ILE A 216 -18.03 -27.49 -8.71
C ILE A 216 -17.82 -26.78 -7.37
N TRP A 217 -18.86 -26.73 -6.53
CA TRP A 217 -18.78 -26.11 -5.21
C TRP A 217 -17.76 -26.81 -4.30
N ASP A 218 -17.78 -28.14 -4.26
CA ASP A 218 -16.89 -28.91 -3.39
C ASP A 218 -15.44 -28.77 -3.86
N THR A 219 -15.16 -28.89 -5.16
CA THR A 219 -13.83 -28.65 -5.74
C THR A 219 -13.29 -27.27 -5.36
N ILE A 220 -14.07 -26.21 -5.55
CA ILE A 220 -13.67 -24.83 -5.22
C ILE A 220 -13.41 -24.65 -3.72
N ASN A 221 -14.19 -25.31 -2.86
CA ASN A 221 -14.11 -25.12 -1.41
C ASN A 221 -13.15 -26.09 -0.70
N GLU A 222 -12.64 -27.12 -1.37
CA GLU A 222 -11.78 -28.15 -0.75
C GLU A 222 -10.44 -27.59 -0.23
N SER A 223 -9.87 -26.61 -0.93
CA SER A 223 -8.52 -26.09 -0.67
C SER A 223 -8.49 -24.59 -0.39
N LYS A 224 -9.65 -23.94 -0.20
CA LYS A 224 -9.69 -22.50 0.02
C LYS A 224 -8.93 -22.10 1.30
N PRO A 225 -8.28 -20.92 1.31
CA PRO A 225 -7.62 -20.43 2.52
C PRO A 225 -8.59 -20.33 3.70
N GLN A 226 -8.17 -20.79 4.88
CA GLN A 226 -9.00 -20.75 6.09
C GLN A 226 -9.05 -19.35 6.72
N ARG A 227 -7.93 -18.60 6.63
CA ARG A 227 -7.87 -17.23 7.10
C ARG A 227 -8.64 -16.35 6.14
N THR A 228 -9.56 -15.57 6.68
CA THR A 228 -10.39 -14.65 5.90
C THR A 228 -9.85 -13.23 5.90
N THR A 229 -8.81 -12.94 6.71
CA THR A 229 -8.19 -11.61 6.84
C THR A 229 -6.66 -11.66 6.91
N GLY A 230 -6.01 -10.66 6.31
CA GLY A 230 -4.56 -10.48 6.36
C GLY A 230 -3.73 -11.47 5.53
N ASN A 231 -4.37 -12.21 4.60
CA ASN A 231 -3.73 -13.22 3.75
C ASN A 231 -4.12 -13.09 2.27
N ALA A 232 -4.18 -11.86 1.74
CA ALA A 232 -4.53 -11.63 0.33
C ALA A 232 -3.69 -12.46 -0.67
N PRO A 233 -2.37 -12.66 -0.47
CA PRO A 233 -1.56 -13.49 -1.37
C PRO A 233 -2.01 -14.95 -1.44
N GLU A 234 -2.46 -15.53 -0.32
CA GLU A 234 -2.99 -16.91 -0.30
C GLU A 234 -4.31 -17.00 -1.08
N TRP A 235 -5.18 -15.99 -0.95
CA TRP A 235 -6.41 -15.90 -1.73
C TRP A 235 -6.14 -15.67 -3.22
N ALA A 236 -5.11 -14.89 -3.56
CA ALA A 236 -4.69 -14.67 -4.94
C ALA A 236 -4.17 -15.96 -5.58
N ALA A 237 -3.25 -16.67 -4.90
CA ALA A 237 -2.71 -17.94 -5.36
C ALA A 237 -3.80 -19.01 -5.52
N TRP A 238 -4.72 -19.10 -4.55
CA TRP A 238 -5.89 -19.98 -4.66
C TRP A 238 -6.76 -19.60 -5.86
N PHE A 239 -7.07 -18.31 -6.04
CA PHE A 239 -7.92 -17.88 -7.15
C PHE A 239 -7.26 -18.18 -8.50
N THR A 240 -5.95 -17.93 -8.64
CA THR A 240 -5.18 -18.27 -9.85
C THR A 240 -5.20 -19.77 -10.14
N ALA A 241 -5.12 -20.63 -9.12
CA ALA A 241 -5.17 -22.08 -9.31
C ALA A 241 -6.56 -22.61 -9.71
N TYR A 242 -7.63 -21.94 -9.29
CA TYR A 242 -9.01 -22.41 -9.49
C TYR A 242 -9.77 -21.68 -10.60
N LYS A 243 -9.26 -20.54 -11.11
CA LYS A 243 -9.88 -19.83 -12.23
C LYS A 243 -9.90 -20.67 -13.51
N ASP A 244 -8.92 -21.55 -13.70
CA ASP A 244 -8.79 -22.40 -14.89
C ASP A 244 -9.93 -23.42 -14.99
N LEU A 245 -10.65 -23.68 -13.89
CA LEU A 245 -11.90 -24.44 -13.93
C LEU A 245 -12.95 -23.81 -14.85
N LEU A 246 -12.89 -22.49 -15.08
CA LEU A 246 -13.79 -21.82 -16.01
C LEU A 246 -13.55 -22.25 -17.46
N ILE A 247 -12.32 -22.56 -17.84
CA ILE A 247 -11.97 -23.02 -19.20
C ILE A 247 -12.69 -24.34 -19.50
N GLY A 248 -12.76 -25.25 -18.51
CA GLY A 248 -13.46 -26.52 -18.65
C GLY A 248 -14.97 -26.43 -18.85
N TYR A 249 -15.57 -25.24 -18.65
CA TYR A 249 -17.01 -25.01 -18.80
C TYR A 249 -17.34 -23.93 -19.84
N GLU A 250 -16.36 -23.42 -20.59
CA GLU A 250 -16.53 -22.29 -21.52
C GLU A 250 -17.63 -22.54 -22.57
N ASP A 251 -17.74 -23.77 -23.06
CA ASP A 251 -18.74 -24.18 -24.06
C ASP A 251 -20.18 -24.27 -23.50
N ASN A 252 -20.35 -24.21 -22.17
CA ASN A 252 -21.65 -24.26 -21.51
C ASN A 252 -21.88 -23.03 -20.64
N ALA A 253 -22.55 -22.03 -21.23
CA ALA A 253 -22.83 -20.76 -20.57
C ALA A 253 -23.48 -20.89 -19.17
N LYS A 254 -24.33 -21.90 -18.93
CA LYS A 254 -24.94 -22.09 -17.59
C LYS A 254 -23.91 -22.55 -16.56
N GLU A 255 -23.10 -23.54 -16.91
CA GLU A 255 -22.10 -24.13 -16.03
C GLU A 255 -20.94 -23.15 -15.79
N TYR A 256 -20.54 -22.43 -16.83
CA TYR A 256 -19.60 -21.31 -16.77
C TYR A 256 -20.03 -20.24 -15.76
N ASN A 257 -21.29 -19.80 -15.83
CA ASN A 257 -21.86 -18.82 -14.89
C ASN A 257 -21.89 -19.36 -13.45
N VAL A 258 -22.21 -20.64 -13.26
CA VAL A 258 -22.23 -21.26 -11.93
C VAL A 258 -20.82 -21.36 -11.36
N CYS A 259 -19.85 -21.82 -12.14
CA CYS A 259 -18.46 -21.90 -11.73
C CYS A 259 -17.93 -20.53 -11.31
N TRP A 260 -18.19 -19.50 -12.12
CA TRP A 260 -17.82 -18.13 -11.80
C TRP A 260 -18.46 -17.64 -10.50
N TYR A 261 -19.75 -17.92 -10.33
CA TYR A 261 -20.47 -17.57 -9.11
C TYR A 261 -19.84 -18.22 -7.87
N CYS A 262 -19.51 -19.51 -7.94
CA CYS A 262 -18.91 -20.26 -6.84
C CYS A 262 -17.51 -19.71 -6.49
N LEU A 263 -16.67 -19.44 -7.49
CA LEU A 263 -15.34 -18.84 -7.32
C LEU A 263 -15.43 -17.48 -6.63
N LYS A 264 -16.29 -16.59 -7.14
CA LYS A 264 -16.48 -15.25 -6.60
C LYS A 264 -16.98 -15.27 -5.16
N ARG A 265 -17.87 -16.21 -4.83
CA ARG A 265 -18.50 -16.31 -3.51
C ARG A 265 -17.58 -16.94 -2.47
N ALA A 266 -16.63 -17.77 -2.87
CA ALA A 266 -15.64 -18.34 -1.97
C ALA A 266 -14.68 -17.27 -1.41
N ILE A 267 -14.42 -16.20 -2.16
CA ILE A 267 -13.54 -15.11 -1.75
C ILE A 267 -14.23 -14.22 -0.69
N PRO A 268 -13.56 -13.91 0.44
CA PRO A 268 -14.10 -13.01 1.45
C PRO A 268 -14.46 -11.63 0.89
N ALA A 269 -15.62 -11.12 1.30
CA ALA A 269 -16.17 -9.86 0.78
C ALA A 269 -15.20 -8.66 0.87
N GLN A 270 -14.33 -8.63 1.88
CA GLN A 270 -13.34 -7.58 2.05
C GLN A 270 -12.30 -7.51 0.92
N TYR A 271 -11.98 -8.64 0.28
CA TYR A 271 -11.06 -8.73 -0.86
C TYR A 271 -11.75 -8.41 -2.18
N MET A 272 -13.06 -8.21 -2.14
CA MET A 272 -13.89 -7.84 -3.30
C MET A 272 -14.24 -6.35 -3.29
N ILE A 273 -13.92 -5.62 -2.21
CA ILE A 273 -14.20 -4.20 -2.08
C ILE A 273 -13.46 -3.46 -3.19
N THR A 274 -14.19 -2.64 -3.96
CA THR A 274 -13.68 -1.79 -5.05
C THR A 274 -13.02 -2.49 -6.23
N ARG A 275 -13.30 -3.79 -6.42
CA ARG A 275 -12.95 -4.45 -7.68
C ARG A 275 -13.59 -3.70 -8.86
N PRO A 276 -12.87 -3.50 -9.98
CA PRO A 276 -13.47 -3.05 -11.22
C PRO A 276 -14.65 -3.96 -11.60
N GLN A 277 -15.74 -3.35 -12.04
CA GLN A 277 -16.88 -4.06 -12.62
C GLN A 277 -16.68 -4.11 -14.13
N SER A 278 -16.63 -5.32 -14.70
CA SER A 278 -16.73 -5.56 -16.14
C SER A 278 -18.00 -6.36 -16.41
N GLU A 279 -18.54 -6.26 -17.61
CA GLU A 279 -19.73 -7.00 -18.04
C GLU A 279 -19.39 -8.47 -18.34
N MET A 280 -18.25 -8.74 -18.97
CA MET A 280 -17.85 -10.10 -19.34
C MET A 280 -17.12 -10.82 -18.20
N ILE A 281 -17.45 -12.10 -17.98
CA ILE A 281 -16.84 -12.92 -16.91
C ILE A 281 -15.33 -13.06 -17.11
N TYR A 282 -14.87 -13.24 -18.34
CA TYR A 282 -13.45 -13.33 -18.66
C TYR A 282 -12.67 -12.11 -18.13
N ASP A 283 -13.12 -10.90 -18.46
CA ASP A 283 -12.53 -9.66 -17.95
C ASP A 283 -12.64 -9.53 -16.44
N GLN A 284 -13.77 -9.98 -15.87
CA GLN A 284 -13.98 -10.00 -14.43
C GLN A 284 -12.99 -10.92 -13.71
N VAL A 285 -12.58 -12.04 -14.33
CA VAL A 285 -11.60 -12.99 -13.80
C VAL A 285 -10.21 -12.37 -13.81
N ILE A 286 -9.78 -11.82 -14.94
CA ILE A 286 -8.48 -11.13 -15.07
C ILE A 286 -8.40 -9.97 -14.09
N ALA A 287 -9.45 -9.14 -14.02
CA ALA A 287 -9.51 -8.01 -13.10
C ALA A 287 -9.48 -8.45 -11.63
N LEU A 288 -10.13 -9.57 -11.29
CA LEU A 288 -10.12 -10.11 -9.93
C LEU A 288 -8.76 -10.68 -9.55
N GLU A 289 -8.12 -11.43 -10.43
CA GLU A 289 -6.76 -11.95 -10.21
C GLU A 289 -5.77 -10.80 -9.99
N LYS A 290 -5.77 -9.81 -10.88
CA LYS A 290 -4.94 -8.61 -10.72
C LYS A 290 -5.24 -7.89 -9.41
N HIS A 291 -6.53 -7.70 -9.10
CA HIS A 291 -6.95 -7.04 -7.86
C HIS A 291 -6.48 -7.77 -6.61
N LEU A 292 -6.54 -9.10 -6.57
CA LEU A 292 -6.10 -9.91 -5.43
C LEU A 292 -4.58 -9.88 -5.27
N ASN A 293 -3.84 -9.98 -6.37
CA ASN A 293 -2.37 -9.89 -6.37
C ASN A 293 -1.88 -8.52 -5.89
N GLU A 294 -2.58 -7.45 -6.27
CA GLU A 294 -2.23 -6.08 -5.89
C GLU A 294 -2.98 -5.61 -4.63
N TYR A 295 -3.79 -6.46 -3.98
CA TYR A 295 -4.74 -6.01 -2.95
C TYR A 295 -4.05 -5.29 -1.79
N ASP A 296 -2.94 -5.85 -1.30
CA ASP A 296 -2.20 -5.26 -0.20
C ASP A 296 -1.57 -3.92 -0.59
N GLU A 297 -1.10 -3.78 -1.84
CA GLU A 297 -0.61 -2.51 -2.39
C GLU A 297 -1.73 -1.48 -2.55
N HIS A 298 -2.88 -1.86 -3.10
CA HIS A 298 -4.05 -0.99 -3.22
C HIS A 298 -4.58 -0.55 -1.86
N LEU A 299 -4.64 -1.48 -0.90
CA LEU A 299 -5.04 -1.19 0.47
C LEU A 299 -4.04 -0.23 1.14
N GLN A 300 -2.76 -0.42 0.88
CA GLN A 300 -1.68 0.43 1.38
C GLN A 300 -1.75 1.83 0.77
N GLN A 301 -1.80 1.96 -0.57
CA GLN A 301 -1.96 3.22 -1.28
C GLN A 301 -3.23 3.99 -0.83
N ARG A 302 -4.32 3.27 -0.55
CA ARG A 302 -5.54 3.89 -0.02
C ARG A 302 -5.38 4.39 1.40
N LYS A 303 -4.72 3.63 2.27
CA LYS A 303 -4.42 4.10 3.63
C LYS A 303 -3.52 5.33 3.56
N GLU A 304 -2.51 5.30 2.69
CA GLU A 304 -1.62 6.43 2.44
C GLU A 304 -2.37 7.66 1.93
N THR A 305 -3.32 7.49 1.01
CA THR A 305 -4.15 8.59 0.48
C THR A 305 -5.16 9.09 1.51
N TYR A 306 -5.84 8.19 2.23
CA TYR A 306 -6.92 8.52 3.15
C TYR A 306 -6.42 9.19 4.44
N TYR A 307 -5.27 8.72 4.95
CA TYR A 307 -4.65 9.25 6.17
C TYR A 307 -3.54 10.24 5.87
N LYS A 308 -3.34 10.63 4.60
CA LYS A 308 -2.41 11.69 4.23
C LYS A 308 -2.69 12.94 5.06
N ILE A 309 -1.65 13.49 5.65
CA ILE A 309 -1.71 14.69 6.48
C ILE A 309 -1.49 15.89 5.55
N GLY A 310 -2.59 16.51 5.15
CA GLY A 310 -2.59 17.74 4.34
C GLY A 310 -3.60 18.76 4.89
N ARG A 311 -3.80 19.87 4.16
CA ARG A 311 -4.66 20.99 4.63
C ARG A 311 -6.09 20.54 4.97
N SER A 312 -6.63 19.56 4.25
CA SER A 312 -7.98 19.04 4.49
C SER A 312 -8.13 18.28 5.80
N THR A 313 -7.05 17.71 6.33
CA THR A 313 -7.04 16.96 7.60
C THR A 313 -7.30 17.89 8.78
N PHE A 314 -6.71 19.09 8.73
CA PHE A 314 -6.86 20.15 9.73
C PHE A 314 -8.01 21.11 9.44
N ARG A 315 -8.87 20.82 8.46
CA ARG A 315 -10.12 21.56 8.24
C ARG A 315 -11.35 20.75 8.69
N SER A 316 -11.17 19.51 9.10
CA SER A 316 -12.26 18.61 9.47
C SER A 316 -11.90 17.85 10.74
N ARG A 317 -12.63 18.13 11.83
CA ARG A 317 -12.50 17.40 13.11
C ARG A 317 -12.58 15.88 12.92
N LYS A 318 -13.53 15.43 12.09
CA LYS A 318 -13.70 14.00 11.76
C LYS A 318 -12.49 13.39 11.05
N LYS A 319 -11.82 14.13 10.15
CA LYS A 319 -10.60 13.63 9.49
C LYS A 319 -9.43 13.62 10.48
N LEU A 320 -9.26 14.69 11.25
CA LEU A 320 -8.24 14.81 12.28
C LEU A 320 -8.30 13.64 13.27
N ASP A 321 -9.48 13.34 13.82
CA ASP A 321 -9.69 12.25 14.78
C ASP A 321 -9.40 10.87 14.17
N LYS A 322 -9.79 10.65 12.90
CA LYS A 322 -9.51 9.40 12.19
C LYS A 322 -8.01 9.21 11.94
N THR A 323 -7.31 10.26 11.54
CA THR A 323 -5.87 10.23 11.31
C THR A 323 -5.10 10.01 12.62
N GLU A 324 -5.48 10.69 13.70
CA GLU A 324 -4.87 10.46 15.02
C GLU A 324 -5.07 9.00 15.48
N MET A 325 -6.29 8.46 15.36
CA MET A 325 -6.55 7.07 15.70
C MET A 325 -5.72 6.09 14.84
N HIS A 326 -5.49 6.41 13.57
CA HIS A 326 -4.65 5.60 12.71
C HIS A 326 -3.18 5.60 13.17
N ILE A 327 -2.64 6.77 13.52
CA ILE A 327 -1.28 6.92 14.07
C ILE A 327 -1.14 6.10 15.35
N ARG A 328 -2.09 6.19 16.30
CA ARG A 328 -2.08 5.37 17.53
C ARG A 328 -2.05 3.86 17.23
N LYS A 329 -2.79 3.43 16.20
CA LYS A 329 -2.79 2.01 15.77
C LYS A 329 -1.44 1.59 15.16
N LEU A 330 -0.76 2.49 14.44
CA LEU A 330 0.57 2.23 13.91
C LEU A 330 1.59 2.08 15.05
N PHE A 331 1.62 3.00 16.01
CA PHE A 331 2.48 2.90 17.20
C PHE A 331 2.23 1.61 17.99
N LYS A 332 0.96 1.28 18.28
CA LYS A 332 0.61 0.04 18.99
C LYS A 332 1.05 -1.23 18.27
N ARG A 333 1.03 -1.24 16.93
CA ARG A 333 1.37 -2.43 16.14
C ARG A 333 2.86 -2.56 15.86
N TYR A 334 3.52 -1.45 15.56
CA TYR A 334 4.86 -1.45 14.97
C TYR A 334 5.90 -0.76 15.85
N GLY A 335 5.51 0.10 16.80
CA GLY A 335 6.44 0.88 17.61
C GLY A 335 7.53 0.05 18.29
N ARG A 336 7.21 -1.15 18.77
CA ARG A 336 8.20 -2.06 19.40
C ARG A 336 8.71 -3.19 18.50
N ARG A 337 8.09 -3.39 17.34
CA ARG A 337 8.31 -4.58 16.50
C ARG A 337 9.09 -4.26 15.24
N ASP A 338 8.86 -3.09 14.69
CA ASP A 338 9.38 -2.66 13.39
C ASP A 338 9.32 -1.12 13.32
N THR A 339 10.28 -0.48 14.00
CA THR A 339 10.41 0.98 14.07
C THR A 339 10.71 1.57 12.69
N GLU A 340 11.47 0.86 11.86
CA GLU A 340 11.77 1.27 10.49
C GLU A 340 10.51 1.32 9.62
N PHE A 341 9.65 0.30 9.69
CA PHE A 341 8.36 0.32 9.03
C PHE A 341 7.47 1.44 9.56
N LEU A 342 7.40 1.62 10.88
CA LEU A 342 6.63 2.71 11.50
C LEU A 342 7.09 4.07 10.99
N TYR A 343 8.40 4.32 10.97
CA TYR A 343 9.00 5.54 10.46
C TYR A 343 8.62 5.78 9.00
N LYS A 344 8.81 4.77 8.13
CA LYS A 344 8.46 4.86 6.70
C LYS A 344 6.98 5.19 6.50
N GLN A 345 6.08 4.56 7.26
CA GLN A 345 4.65 4.81 7.19
C GLN A 345 4.28 6.24 7.61
N LEU A 346 4.82 6.70 8.75
CA LEU A 346 4.54 8.06 9.24
C LEU A 346 5.11 9.13 8.30
N MET A 347 6.31 8.93 7.75
CA MET A 347 6.89 9.84 6.76
C MET A 347 6.06 9.92 5.48
N ARG A 348 5.52 8.80 5.00
CA ARG A 348 4.58 8.78 3.86
C ARG A 348 3.30 9.55 4.17
N MET A 349 2.73 9.39 5.36
CA MET A 349 1.56 10.17 5.80
C MET A 349 1.86 11.67 5.81
N CYS A 350 3.09 12.09 6.15
CA CYS A 350 3.51 13.49 6.18
C CYS A 350 4.06 14.02 4.84
N SER A 351 3.97 13.26 3.74
CA SER A 351 4.58 13.60 2.45
C SER A 351 4.01 14.86 1.79
N ASP A 352 2.79 15.27 2.14
CA ASP A 352 2.22 16.53 1.63
C ASP A 352 2.98 17.74 2.17
N THR A 353 3.25 18.72 1.32
CA THR A 353 3.93 19.98 1.70
C THR A 353 2.97 21.16 1.82
N ASP A 354 1.66 20.89 1.90
CA ASP A 354 0.65 21.95 1.97
C ASP A 354 0.85 22.88 3.17
N ALA A 355 0.94 24.18 2.89
CA ALA A 355 0.92 25.22 3.90
C ALA A 355 -0.51 25.37 4.49
N ILE A 356 -0.58 25.53 5.81
CA ILE A 356 -1.81 25.89 6.51
C ILE A 356 -1.65 27.34 6.96
N ASP A 357 -2.12 28.24 6.10
CA ASP A 357 -2.05 29.70 6.18
C ASP A 357 -0.63 30.28 6.32
N ASP A 358 -0.38 31.25 5.43
CA ASP A 358 0.78 32.07 5.09
C ASP A 358 2.22 31.71 5.47
N ASN A 359 2.55 30.83 6.43
CA ASN A 359 3.93 30.41 6.70
C ASN A 359 4.10 29.08 7.49
N VAL A 360 3.03 28.32 7.83
CA VAL A 360 3.17 27.12 8.68
C VAL A 360 3.04 25.81 7.91
N TYR A 361 4.18 25.16 7.66
CA TYR A 361 4.24 23.80 7.12
C TYR A 361 4.06 22.76 8.23
N VAL A 362 2.81 22.44 8.56
CA VAL A 362 2.47 21.46 9.62
C VAL A 362 3.08 20.09 9.33
N SER A 363 3.06 19.67 8.07
CA SER A 363 3.68 18.42 7.63
C SER A 363 5.19 18.40 7.86
N ASN A 364 5.89 19.53 7.69
CA ASN A 364 7.34 19.61 7.97
C ASN A 364 7.63 19.57 9.48
N LYS A 365 6.80 20.21 10.30
CA LYS A 365 6.90 20.10 11.77
C LYS A 365 6.66 18.66 12.23
N LEU A 366 5.67 17.97 11.65
CA LEU A 366 5.37 16.58 11.98
C LEU A 366 6.48 15.63 11.49
N ARG A 367 7.03 15.83 10.28
CA ARG A 367 8.22 15.09 9.79
C ARG A 367 9.39 15.20 10.74
N LYS A 368 9.69 16.41 11.27
CA LYS A 368 10.76 16.60 12.26
C LYS A 368 10.51 15.79 13.55
N LYS A 369 9.26 15.61 13.96
CA LYS A 369 8.91 14.76 15.12
C LYS A 369 8.94 13.27 14.80
N VAL A 370 8.59 12.88 13.57
CA VAL A 370 8.71 11.50 13.08
C VAL A 370 10.18 11.09 12.92
N ALA A 371 11.06 12.02 12.56
CA ALA A 371 12.51 11.80 12.43
C ALA A 371 13.17 11.32 13.73
N LEU A 372 12.59 11.64 14.90
CA LEU A 372 13.05 11.14 16.20
C LEU A 372 13.01 9.59 16.29
N LEU A 373 12.23 8.91 15.44
CA LEU A 373 12.22 7.45 15.36
C LEU A 373 13.47 6.86 14.70
N GLN A 374 14.27 7.65 13.97
CA GLN A 374 15.55 7.21 13.40
C GLN A 374 16.70 7.29 14.40
N ASP A 375 16.62 8.19 15.38
CA ASP A 375 17.66 8.38 16.41
C ASP A 375 17.64 7.27 17.50
N ALA A 376 16.83 6.23 17.31
CA ALA A 376 16.63 5.14 18.26
C ALA A 376 17.81 4.15 18.33
N GLU A 377 18.86 4.32 17.51
CA GLU A 377 20.00 3.38 17.46
C GLU A 377 20.94 3.50 18.68
N ASP A 378 20.88 4.60 19.47
CA ASP A 378 21.79 4.86 20.61
C ASP A 378 21.11 4.99 22.00
N GLY A 379 19.78 4.80 22.09
CA GLY A 379 18.99 4.99 23.32
C GLY A 379 18.04 3.83 23.65
N ASP A 380 17.40 3.86 24.83
CA ASP A 380 16.35 2.89 25.17
C ASP A 380 15.19 3.03 24.17
N LEU A 381 15.01 2.02 23.33
CA LEU A 381 14.03 1.96 22.25
C LEU A 381 12.61 2.28 22.76
N ASP A 382 12.28 1.85 23.98
CA ASP A 382 10.98 2.11 24.57
C ASP A 382 10.78 3.60 24.89
N ASP A 383 11.83 4.31 25.32
CA ASP A 383 11.76 5.74 25.63
C ASP A 383 11.65 6.58 24.35
N VAL A 384 12.40 6.23 23.30
CA VAL A 384 12.38 6.95 22.01
C VAL A 384 11.02 6.81 21.32
N VAL A 385 10.48 5.59 21.27
CA VAL A 385 9.16 5.32 20.68
C VAL A 385 8.04 6.02 21.46
N SER A 386 8.08 5.98 22.80
CA SER A 386 7.10 6.66 23.66
C SER A 386 7.15 8.18 23.48
N LEU A 387 8.36 8.74 23.44
CA LEU A 387 8.57 10.17 23.26
C LEU A 387 8.11 10.63 21.87
N ALA A 388 8.36 9.85 20.82
CA ALA A 388 7.88 10.11 19.47
C ALA A 388 6.34 10.05 19.40
N GLU A 389 5.71 9.06 20.02
CA GLU A 389 4.25 8.94 20.10
C GLU A 389 3.64 10.18 20.79
N ILE A 390 4.16 10.57 21.96
CA ILE A 390 3.70 11.74 22.71
C ILE A 390 3.87 13.03 21.88
N ASN A 391 5.02 13.22 21.26
CA ASN A 391 5.31 14.41 20.47
C ASN A 391 4.40 14.54 19.24
N ILE A 392 4.13 13.44 18.54
CA ILE A 392 3.28 13.45 17.36
C ILE A 392 1.81 13.66 17.76
N LEU A 393 1.33 12.96 18.78
CA LEU A 393 -0.06 13.08 19.22
C LEU A 393 -0.38 14.42 19.88
N SER A 394 0.59 15.02 20.60
CA SER A 394 0.42 16.36 21.18
C SER A 394 0.23 17.44 20.12
N MET A 395 0.86 17.31 18.94
CA MET A 395 0.58 18.20 17.81
C MET A 395 -0.87 18.11 17.35
N PHE A 396 -1.42 16.89 17.19
CA PHE A 396 -2.84 16.72 16.83
C PHE A 396 -3.78 17.31 17.89
N ALA A 397 -3.43 17.20 19.17
CA ALA A 397 -4.19 17.81 20.26
C ALA A 397 -4.16 19.35 20.19
N MET A 398 -3.00 19.96 19.95
CA MET A 398 -2.88 21.42 19.76
C MET A 398 -3.73 21.90 18.58
N PHE A 399 -3.68 21.20 17.44
CA PHE A 399 -4.50 21.57 16.28
C PHE A 399 -5.99 21.39 16.52
N ARG A 400 -6.40 20.37 17.28
CA ARG A 400 -7.80 20.21 17.69
C ARG A 400 -8.28 21.42 18.48
N GLN A 401 -7.45 21.91 19.42
CA GLN A 401 -7.77 23.07 20.24
C GLN A 401 -7.84 24.35 19.40
N GLN A 402 -6.91 24.55 18.46
CA GLN A 402 -6.96 25.67 17.52
C GLN A 402 -8.21 25.61 16.61
N LEU A 403 -8.59 24.41 16.16
CA LEU A 403 -9.78 24.22 15.32
C LEU A 403 -11.07 24.52 16.10
N SER A 404 -11.15 24.15 17.38
CA SER A 404 -12.33 24.50 18.20
C SER A 404 -12.46 26.01 18.35
N TYR A 405 -11.37 26.73 18.64
CA TYR A 405 -11.41 28.20 18.72
C TYR A 405 -11.90 28.84 17.40
N LEU A 406 -11.38 28.39 16.26
CA LEU A 406 -11.77 28.93 14.94
C LEU A 406 -13.19 28.58 14.49
N LEU A 407 -13.77 27.50 15.03
CA LEU A 407 -15.15 27.10 14.73
C LEU A 407 -16.15 27.77 15.67
N ASP A 408 -15.77 27.98 16.94
CA ASP A 408 -16.58 28.70 17.93
C ASP A 408 -16.62 30.22 17.64
N GLU A 409 -15.58 30.81 17.04
CA GLU A 409 -15.60 32.21 16.55
C GLU A 409 -16.50 32.44 15.32
N LYS A 410 -16.95 31.36 14.65
CA LYS A 410 -17.80 31.43 13.46
C LYS A 410 -19.26 31.00 13.70
N SER A 411 -19.58 30.56 14.91
CA SER A 411 -20.94 30.30 15.40
C SER A 411 -21.47 31.48 16.18
#